data_AF-A0A8J9SEV2-F1
#
_entry.id   AF-A0A8J9SEV2-F1
#
_cell.length_a   1.000
_cell.length_b   1.000
_cell.length_c   1.000
_cell.angle_alpha   90.00
_cell.angle_beta   90.00
_cell.angle_gamma   90.00
#
_symmetry.space_group_name_H-M   'P 1'
#
loop_
_entity.id
_entity.type
_entity.pdbx_description
1 polymer ?
#
loop_
_entity_poly.entity_id
_entity_poly.type
_entity_poly.pdbx_seq_one_letter_code
_entity_poly.pdbx_strand_id
1 'polypeptide(L)' 'KHVGILAVEVYFPRAYVAQAALEEHVGVPQGKYTIGLGQQGLAVTGDAEDVNSLCLTVVHSLLE' A
#
# COMPACT_ATOMS: atom_id res chain seq x y z
N LYS A 1 -31.20 -5.87 -16.81
CA LYS A 1 -29.74 -5.96 -17.02
C LYS A 1 -29.08 -5.22 -15.87
N HIS A 2 -28.41 -5.93 -14.97
CA HIS A 2 -27.81 -5.37 -13.75
C HIS A 2 -26.29 -5.45 -13.91
N VAL A 3 -25.66 -4.31 -14.11
CA VAL A 3 -24.20 -4.18 -14.26
C VAL A 3 -23.67 -3.53 -12.98
N GLY A 4 -22.57 -4.05 -12.47
CA GLY A 4 -21.89 -3.54 -11.28
C GLY A 4 -20.66 -4.38 -10.97
N ILE A 5 -19.92 -3.96 -9.95
CA ILE A 5 -18.81 -4.73 -9.40
C ILE A 5 -19.40 -5.92 -8.63
N LEU A 6 -19.01 -7.13 -9.02
CA LEU A 6 -19.50 -8.37 -8.40
C LEU A 6 -18.55 -8.89 -7.31
N ALA A 7 -17.25 -8.60 -7.45
CA ALA A 7 -16.20 -8.96 -6.50
C ALA A 7 -15.02 -7.99 -6.63
N VAL A 8 -14.25 -7.82 -5.55
CA VAL A 8 -13.03 -7.02 -5.48
C VAL A 8 -12.05 -7.71 -4.54
N GLU A 9 -10.79 -7.74 -4.93
CA GLU A 9 -9.67 -8.18 -4.08
C GLU A 9 -8.58 -7.11 -4.13
N VAL A 10 -7.79 -7.00 -3.06
CA VAL A 10 -6.74 -6.01 -2.94
C VAL A 10 -5.49 -6.62 -2.36
N TYR A 11 -4.37 -6.42 -3.05
CA TYR A 11 -3.06 -6.84 -2.58
C TYR A 11 -2.14 -5.61 -2.41
N PHE A 12 -1.39 -5.59 -1.31
CA PHE A 12 -0.35 -4.61 -1.03
C PHE A 12 0.97 -5.33 -0.77
N PRO A 13 2.12 -4.71 -1.10
CA PRO A 13 3.43 -5.23 -0.72
C PRO A 13 3.53 -5.50 0.77
N ARG A 14 4.34 -6.48 1.15
CA ARG A 14 4.44 -6.93 2.56
C ARG A 14 5.22 -5.97 3.45
N ALA A 15 6.14 -5.21 2.87
CA ALA A 15 6.98 -4.27 3.60
C ALA A 15 6.35 -2.87 3.62
N TYR A 16 6.47 -2.17 4.75
CA TYR A 16 6.05 -0.78 4.87
C TYR A 16 6.98 0.02 5.79
N VAL A 17 6.95 1.34 5.63
CA VAL A 17 7.63 2.30 6.50
C VAL A 17 6.59 3.09 7.28
N ALA A 18 6.75 3.19 8.60
CA ALA A 18 5.89 4.01 9.44
C ALA A 18 6.17 5.51 9.18
N GLN A 19 5.13 6.29 8.93
CA GLN A 19 5.29 7.71 8.58
C GLN A 19 5.90 8.53 9.71
N ALA A 20 5.60 8.22 10.98
CA ALA A 20 6.24 8.85 12.13
C ALA A 20 7.76 8.60 12.18
N ALA A 21 8.20 7.37 11.86
CA ALA A 21 9.63 7.05 11.79
C ALA A 21 10.30 7.75 10.59
N LEU A 22 9.59 7.90 9.47
CA LEU A 22 10.08 8.65 8.31
C LEU A 22 10.19 10.15 8.62
N GLU A 23 9.25 10.72 9.40
CA GLU A 23 9.32 12.11 9.85
C GLU A 23 10.62 12.37 10.64
N GLU A 24 10.91 11.51 11.62
CA GLU A 24 12.12 11.55 12.43
C GLU A 24 13.38 11.40 11.57
N HIS A 25 13.39 10.40 10.68
CA HIS A 25 14.54 10.10 9.83
C HIS A 25 14.91 11.25 8.88
N VAL A 26 13.91 11.93 8.32
CA VAL A 26 14.10 13.02 7.35
C VAL A 26 14.23 14.39 8.05
N GLY A 27 14.05 14.44 9.37
CA GLY A 27 14.17 15.67 10.16
C GLY A 27 13.05 16.68 9.89
N VAL A 28 11.86 16.21 9.52
CA VAL A 28 10.69 17.07 9.35
C VAL A 28 9.91 17.19 10.66
N PRO A 29 9.13 18.26 10.85
CA PRO A 29 8.32 18.40 12.06
C PRO A 29 7.35 17.22 12.24
N GLN A 30 7.19 16.78 13.49
CA GLN A 30 6.21 15.78 13.86
C GLN A 30 4.82 16.21 13.37
N GLY A 31 4.07 15.28 12.79
CA GLY A 31 2.73 15.57 12.30
C GLY A 31 2.70 16.00 10.83
N LYS A 32 3.83 16.27 10.17
CA LYS A 32 3.82 16.70 8.76
C LYS A 32 3.17 15.66 7.84
N TYR A 33 3.50 14.39 8.00
CA TYR A 33 2.96 13.27 7.22
C TYR A 33 1.77 12.63 7.93
N THR A 34 1.85 12.47 9.25
CA THR A 34 0.80 11.81 10.03
C THR A 34 -0.47 12.65 10.17
N ILE A 35 -0.35 13.97 10.35
CA ILE A 35 -1.50 14.89 10.46
C ILE A 35 -1.70 15.65 9.15
N GLY A 36 -0.63 16.24 8.61
CA GLY A 36 -0.69 17.07 7.40
C GLY A 36 -1.11 16.29 6.16
N LEU A 37 -0.63 15.06 5.99
CA LEU A 37 -1.05 14.16 4.89
C LEU A 37 -2.06 13.10 5.34
N GLY A 38 -2.27 12.92 6.64
CA GLY A 38 -3.15 11.87 7.17
C GLY A 38 -2.64 10.45 6.95
N GLN A 39 -1.33 10.26 6.74
CA GLN A 39 -0.75 8.96 6.41
C GLN A 39 -0.11 8.31 7.63
N GLN A 40 -0.39 7.02 7.86
CA GLN A 40 0.21 6.26 8.97
C GLN A 40 1.39 5.40 8.54
N GLY A 41 1.35 4.88 7.31
CA GLY A 41 2.40 4.04 6.74
C GLY A 41 2.44 4.14 5.22
N LEU A 42 3.57 3.76 4.65
CA LEU A 42 3.80 3.69 3.21
C LEU A 42 4.29 2.29 2.86
N ALA A 43 3.50 1.55 2.09
CA ALA A 43 3.92 0.25 1.56
C ALA A 43 5.02 0.45 0.51
N VAL A 44 6.02 -0.43 0.52
CA VAL A 44 7.16 -0.41 -0.40
C VAL A 44 7.38 -1.82 -0.94
N THR A 45 7.68 -1.93 -2.23
CA THR A 45 8.01 -3.22 -2.84
C THR A 45 9.41 -3.66 -2.42
N GLY A 46 9.56 -4.95 -2.10
CA GLY A 46 10.86 -5.59 -2.02
C GLY A 46 11.54 -5.74 -3.39
N ASP A 47 12.71 -6.36 -3.40
CA ASP A 47 13.45 -6.73 -4.61
C ASP A 47 12.72 -7.78 -5.47
N ALA A 48 11.91 -8.63 -4.84
CA ALA A 48 11.13 -9.68 -5.48
C ALA A 48 9.67 -9.27 -5.81
N GLU A 49 9.30 -8.00 -5.60
CA GLU A 49 7.95 -7.49 -5.86
C GLU A 49 7.99 -6.39 -6.92
N ASP A 50 7.18 -6.57 -7.95
CA ASP A 50 6.94 -5.60 -9.02
C ASP A 50 5.47 -5.57 -9.44
N VAL A 51 5.13 -4.69 -10.38
CA VAL A 51 3.75 -4.56 -10.88
C VAL A 51 3.16 -5.89 -11.39
N ASN A 52 3.96 -6.74 -12.02
CA ASN A 52 3.47 -8.00 -12.58
C ASN A 52 3.13 -8.99 -11.46
N SER A 53 4.02 -9.15 -10.48
CA SER A 53 3.80 -10.01 -9.32
C SER A 53 2.60 -9.56 -8.48
N LEU A 54 2.42 -8.24 -8.27
CA LEU A 54 1.27 -7.67 -7.56
C LEU A 54 -0.03 -7.97 -8.31
N CYS A 55 -0.07 -7.73 -9.63
CA CYS A 55 -1.25 -7.98 -10.45
C CYS A 55 -1.61 -9.48 -10.52
N LEU A 56 -0.62 -10.36 -10.69
CA LEU A 56 -0.86 -11.80 -10.72
C LEU A 56 -1.34 -12.31 -9.36
N THR A 57 -0.81 -11.77 -8.26
CA THR A 57 -1.24 -12.14 -6.90
C THR A 57 -2.68 -11.73 -6.65
N VAL A 58 -3.05 -10.47 -6.93
CA VAL A 58 -4.44 -10.02 -6.68
C VAL A 58 -5.45 -10.70 -7.60
N VAL A 59 -5.09 -10.99 -8.85
CA VAL A 59 -5.96 -11.72 -9.78
C VAL A 59 -6.13 -13.17 -9.36
N HIS A 60 -5.05 -13.83 -8.94
CA HIS A 60 -5.12 -15.20 -8.41
C HIS A 60 -6.04 -15.27 -7.17
N SER A 61 -5.84 -14.38 -6.20
CA SER A 61 -6.68 -14.32 -5.00
C SER A 61 -8.15 -13.95 -5.27
N LEU A 62 -8.45 -13.25 -6.35
CA LEU A 62 -9.84 -12.93 -6.73
C LEU A 62 -10.57 -14.12 -7.38
N LEU A 63 -9.83 -14.98 -8.08
CA LEU A 63 -10.38 -16.07 -8.89
C LEU A 63 -10.49 -17.40 -8.13
N GLU A 64 -9.59 -17.63 -7.17
CA GLU A 64 -9.65 -18.75 -6.22
C GLU A 64 -10.65 -18.48 -5.09
#